data_AF-A0A9P0Q1E3-F1
#
_entry.id   AF-A0A9P0Q1E3-F1
#
_cell.length_a   1.000
_cell.length_b   1.000
_cell.length_c   1.000
_cell.angle_alpha   90.00
_cell.angle_beta   90.00
_cell.angle_gamma   90.00
#
_symmetry.space_group_name_H-M   'P 1'
#
loop_
_entity.id
_entity.type
_entity.pdbx_description
1 polymer ?
#
loop_
_entity_poly.entity_id
_entity_poly.type
_entity_poly.pdbx_seq_one_letter_code
_entity_poly.pdbx_strand_id
1 'polypeptide(L)' 'MKPAKLQDHLRRCHPDKTEKDLKYFQTLKDKSQKRPTLDRMFASTSQRTDDGLRASLLIAKFGKPHTIGDS' A
#
# COMPACT_ATOMS: atom_id res chain seq x y z
N MET A 1 -0.65 20.42 -7.62
CA MET A 1 0.06 21.69 -7.87
C MET A 1 -0.62 22.45 -8.99
N LYS A 2 -0.62 23.79 -8.95
CA LYS A 2 -1.03 24.60 -10.12
C LYS A 2 0.09 24.52 -11.19
N PRO A 3 -0.24 24.45 -12.51
CA PRO A 3 0.76 24.33 -13.57
C PRO A 3 1.82 25.43 -13.55
N ALA A 4 1.39 26.67 -13.28
CA ALA A 4 2.28 27.83 -13.18
C ALA A 4 3.36 27.71 -12.08
N LYS A 5 3.13 26.86 -11.07
CA LYS A 5 4.08 26.63 -9.96
C LYS A 5 4.98 25.42 -10.18
N LEU A 6 4.77 24.65 -11.25
CA LEU A 6 5.53 23.43 -11.48
C LEU A 6 7.00 23.74 -11.80
N GLN A 7 7.26 24.72 -12.66
CA GLN A 7 8.65 25.10 -12.98
C GLN A 7 9.42 25.61 -11.76
N ASP A 8 8.81 26.48 -10.94
CA ASP A 8 9.42 26.99 -9.72
C ASP A 8 9.72 25.85 -8.73
N HIS A 9 8.76 24.94 -8.53
CA HIS A 9 8.95 23.76 -7.69
C HIS A 9 10.10 22.87 -8.20
N LEU A 10 10.18 22.62 -9.51
CA LEU A 10 11.26 21.84 -10.09
C LEU A 10 12.60 22.55 -9.86
N ARG A 11 12.71 23.86 -10.13
CA ARG A 11 13.95 24.60 -9.89
C ARG A 11 14.40 24.55 -8.43
N ARG A 12 13.46 24.65 -7.48
CA ARG A 12 13.76 24.71 -6.05
C ARG A 12 14.03 23.33 -5.43
N CYS A 13 13.29 22.30 -5.83
CA CYS A 13 13.32 20.99 -5.18
C CYS A 13 14.02 19.91 -6.02
N HIS A 14 14.04 20.06 -7.35
CA HIS A 14 14.54 19.06 -8.30
C HIS A 14 15.27 19.73 -9.48
N PRO A 15 16.35 20.49 -9.24
CA PRO A 15 17.06 21.25 -10.28
C PRO A 15 17.61 20.34 -11.39
N ASP A 16 17.87 19.06 -11.11
CA ASP A 16 18.27 18.05 -12.10
C ASP A 16 17.14 17.68 -13.10
N LYS A 17 15.89 18.02 -12.78
CA LYS A 17 14.69 17.63 -13.53
C LYS A 17 14.05 18.77 -14.31
N THR A 18 14.58 19.99 -14.21
CA THR A 18 14.00 21.17 -14.88
C THR A 18 14.10 21.11 -16.40
N GLU A 19 15.13 20.46 -16.94
CA GLU A 19 15.36 20.34 -18.38
C GLU A 19 14.88 19.00 -18.96
N LYS A 20 14.20 18.18 -18.16
CA LYS A 20 13.67 16.90 -18.64
C LYS A 20 12.45 17.12 -19.51
N ASP A 21 12.34 16.30 -20.54
CA ASP A 21 11.24 16.36 -21.50
C ASP A 21 9.96 15.69 -20.96
N LEU A 22 8.85 15.90 -21.65
CA LEU A 22 7.57 15.29 -21.27
C LEU A 22 7.64 13.75 -21.24
N LYS A 23 8.45 13.15 -22.12
CA LYS A 23 8.61 11.69 -22.21
C LYS A 23 9.24 11.10 -20.95
N TYR A 24 10.22 11.79 -20.36
CA TYR A 24 10.78 11.42 -19.06
C TYR A 24 9.70 11.35 -17.97
N PHE A 25 8.86 12.39 -17.87
CA PHE A 25 7.80 12.43 -16.86
C PHE A 25 6.69 11.40 -17.11
N GLN A 26 6.37 11.12 -18.37
CA GLN A 26 5.41 10.08 -18.74
C GLN A 26 5.93 8.68 -18.34
N THR A 27 7.21 8.42 -18.63
CA THR A 27 7.87 7.17 -18.21
C THR A 27 7.89 7.02 -16.68
N LEU A 28 8.13 8.10 -15.95
CA LEU A 28 8.09 8.11 -14.48
C LEU A 28 6.68 7.83 -13.95
N LYS A 29 5.66 8.43 -14.55
CA LYS A 29 4.26 8.17 -14.20
C LYS A 29 3.94 6.69 -14.36
N ASP A 30 4.30 6.08 -15.48
CA ASP A 30 4.03 4.67 -15.73
C ASP A 30 4.75 3.76 -14.71
N LYS A 31 6.01 4.06 -14.40
CA LYS A 31 6.77 3.35 -13.35
C LYS A 31 6.08 3.48 -11.98
N SER A 32 5.56 4.66 -11.65
CA SER A 32 4.88 4.89 -10.38
C SER A 32 3.54 4.16 -10.29
N GLN A 33 2.78 4.07 -11.38
CA GLN A 33 1.49 3.36 -11.43
C GLN A 33 1.65 1.84 -11.43
N LYS A 34 2.74 1.31 -12.02
CA LYS A 34 3.05 -0.13 -12.01
C LYS A 34 3.55 -0.60 -10.64
N ARG A 35 4.03 0.30 -9.78
CA ARG A 35 4.52 -0.05 -8.46
C ARG A 35 3.34 -0.46 -7.58
N PRO A 36 3.36 -1.64 -6.93
CA PRO A 36 2.32 -2.02 -5.99
C PRO A 36 2.25 -0.98 -4.87
N THR A 37 1.10 -0.33 -4.76
CA THR A 37 0.80 0.63 -3.69
C THR A 37 0.56 -0.11 -2.39
N LEU A 38 0.79 0.53 -1.24
CA LEU A 38 0.53 -0.08 0.07
C LEU A 38 -0.90 -0.60 0.18
N ASP A 39 -1.91 0.15 -0.30
CA ASP A 39 -3.29 -0.33 -0.39
C ASP A 39 -3.44 -1.64 -1.17
N ARG A 40 -2.74 -1.77 -2.29
CA ARG A 40 -2.74 -2.99 -3.09
C ARG A 40 -2.07 -4.15 -2.36
N MET A 41 -1.03 -3.88 -1.57
CA MET A 41 -0.38 -4.88 -0.71
C MET A 41 -1.29 -5.33 0.43
N PHE A 42 -2.01 -4.42 1.07
CA PHE A 42 -2.97 -4.75 2.11
C PHE A 42 -4.16 -5.55 1.56
N ALA A 43 -4.67 -5.18 0.39
CA ALA A 43 -5.72 -5.93 -0.30
C ALA A 43 -5.28 -7.36 -0.65
N SER A 44 -4.05 -7.54 -1.16
CA SER A 44 -3.55 -8.88 -1.47
C SER A 44 -3.25 -9.73 -0.24
N THR A 45 -2.85 -9.12 0.90
CA THR A 45 -2.77 -9.84 2.19
C THR A 45 -4.14 -10.16 2.77
N SER A 46 -5.14 -9.29 2.59
CA SER A 46 -6.52 -9.52 3.07
C SER A 46 -7.14 -10.77 2.43
N GLN A 47 -6.81 -11.07 1.17
CA GLN A 47 -7.24 -12.31 0.51
C GLN A 47 -6.62 -13.58 1.11
N ARG A 48 -5.45 -13.49 1.75
CA ARG A 48 -4.79 -14.64 2.40
C ARG A 48 -5.24 -14.86 3.84
N THR A 49 -5.88 -13.88 4.47
CA THR A 49 -6.21 -13.93 5.90
C THR A 49 -7.64 -14.39 6.21
N ASP A 50 -8.52 -14.55 5.22
CA ASP A 50 -9.93 -14.88 5.48
C ASP A 50 -10.08 -16.24 6.20
N ASP A 51 -9.34 -17.27 5.77
CA ASP A 51 -9.43 -18.61 6.39
C ASP A 51 -8.88 -18.63 7.82
N GLY A 52 -7.73 -17.99 8.06
CA GLY A 52 -7.13 -17.90 9.40
C GLY A 52 -7.97 -17.09 10.37
N LEU A 53 -8.49 -15.93 9.92
CA LEU A 53 -9.38 -15.09 10.72
C LEU A 53 -10.70 -15.80 11.01
N ARG A 54 -11.28 -16.50 10.04
CA ARG A 54 -12.47 -17.34 10.24
C ARG A 54 -12.21 -18.45 11.26
N ALA A 55 -11.10 -19.16 11.15
CA ALA A 55 -10.73 -20.20 12.10
C ALA A 55 -10.55 -19.62 13.51
N SER A 56 -9.82 -18.52 13.67
CA SER A 56 -9.64 -17.85 14.97
C SER A 56 -10.97 -17.32 15.54
N LEU A 57 -11.87 -16.80 14.71
CA LEU A 57 -13.19 -16.36 15.14
C LEU A 57 -14.08 -17.52 15.58
N LEU A 58 -14.03 -18.65 14.88
CA LEU A 58 -14.73 -19.87 15.28
C LEU A 58 -14.18 -20.43 16.60
N ILE A 59 -12.86 -20.38 16.80
CA ILE A 59 -12.23 -20.73 18.09
C ILE A 59 -12.61 -19.71 19.18
N ALA A 60 -12.68 -18.42 18.90
CA ALA A 60 -13.10 -17.44 19.91
C ALA A 60 -14.58 -17.56 20.28
N LYS A 61 -15.45 -17.86 19.30
CA LYS A 61 -16.90 -17.98 19.50
C LYS A 61 -17.33 -19.33 20.05
N PHE A 62 -16.66 -20.42 19.65
CA PHE A 62 -17.06 -21.80 19.95
C PHE A 62 -15.94 -22.62 20.59
N GLY A 63 -14.76 -22.04 20.81
CA GLY A 63 -13.69 -22.68 21.56
C GLY A 63 -14.17 -22.94 22.98
N LYS A 64 -14.05 -24.19 23.39
CA LYS A 64 -14.42 -24.61 24.74
C LYS A 64 -13.45 -23.93 25.72
N PRO A 65 -13.94 -23.34 26.83
CA PRO A 65 -13.04 -23.03 27.92
C PRO A 65 -12.45 -24.37 28.38
N HIS A 66 -11.14 -24.54 28.21
CA HIS A 66 -10.45 -25.64 28.85
C HIS A 66 -10.49 -25.35 30.35
N THR A 67 -11.40 -26.03 31.07
CA THR A 67 -11.33 -26.12 32.52
C THR A 67 -10.08 -26.92 32.85
N ILE A 68 -8.95 -26.22 32.99
CA ILE A 68 -7.76 -26.77 33.63
C ILE A 68 -8.11 -26.89 35.10
N GLY A 69 -8.49 -28.09 35.51
CA GLY A 69 -8.88 -28.39 36.88
C GLY A 69 -9.67 -29.69 36.96
N ASP A 70 -9.02 -30.81 36.67
CA ASP A 70 -9.38 -32.08 37.32
C ASP A 70 -8.16 -32.49 38.17
N SER A 71 -8.39 -32.41 39.47
CA SER A 71 -7.55 -32.88 40.57
C SER A 71 -7.56 -34.39 40.70
#